data_AF-A0A4U5M0K7-F1
#
_entry.id   AF-A0A4U5M0K7-F1
#
_cell.length_a   1.000
_cell.length_b   1.000
_cell.length_c   1.000
_cell.angle_alpha   90.00
_cell.angle_beta   90.00
_cell.angle_gamma   90.00
#
_symmetry.space_group_name_H-M   'P 1'
#
loop_
_entity.id
_entity.type
_entity.pdbx_description
1 polymer ?
#
loop_
_entity_poly.entity_id
_entity_poly.type
_entity_poly.pdbx_seq_one_letter_code
_entity_poly.pdbx_strand_id
1 'polypeptide(L)'
;MTFLFVMLSKCILALISCLSFVFIYYHQRLTSIFHTNAKLILKFHIAFVFIGICGILFADGIDVLRFTVIKWINKDKLIATTIGTVVRTILADFSKPTPLVMITGTSYKFNMIEINLCAGLEIYNFLTFCVLYLVNLRRQRKIALIQYPLTYKYQLRENFLATSLIFPLELLHCVTYFPITVLIPFVANQNLTQMERTVLYTVTDWIVIYYVALPLLLWWRNGVNRKAVRRLVDNNLIGEKYAIERRDGRVETDKYFEMFKQMVA
;
A
#
# COMPACT_ATOMS: atom_id res chain seq x y z
N MET A 1 2.74 30.65 -5.82
CA MET A 1 3.94 29.83 -5.57
C MET A 1 3.62 28.57 -4.76
N THR A 2 2.88 28.66 -3.66
CA THR A 2 2.54 27.51 -2.79
C THR A 2 1.92 26.32 -3.53
N PHE A 3 0.93 26.56 -4.40
CA PHE A 3 0.30 25.50 -5.20
C PHE A 3 1.31 24.67 -6.03
N LEU A 4 2.16 25.36 -6.80
CA LEU A 4 3.16 24.71 -7.64
C LEU A 4 4.16 23.91 -6.80
N PHE A 5 4.58 24.46 -5.66
CA PHE A 5 5.49 23.77 -4.75
C PHE A 5 4.89 22.47 -4.21
N VAL A 6 3.60 22.48 -3.83
CA VAL A 6 2.92 21.27 -3.37
C VAL A 6 2.75 20.24 -4.50
N MET A 7 2.38 20.65 -5.71
CA MET A 7 2.31 19.70 -6.84
C MET A 7 3.68 19.08 -7.17
N LEU A 8 4.73 19.91 -7.18
CA LEU A 8 6.08 19.43 -7.45
C LEU A 8 6.55 18.45 -6.37
N SER A 9 6.29 18.74 -5.09
CA SER A 9 6.66 17.83 -4.01
C SER A 9 5.90 16.50 -4.11
N LYS A 10 4.61 16.51 -4.47
CA LYS A 10 3.84 15.29 -4.74
C LYS A 10 4.44 14.46 -5.87
N CYS A 11 4.78 15.08 -7.01
CA CYS A 11 5.42 14.39 -8.13
C CYS A 11 6.75 13.75 -7.71
N ILE A 12 7.58 14.45 -6.95
CA ILE A 12 8.86 13.92 -6.45
C ILE A 12 8.62 12.72 -5.52
N LEU A 13 7.70 12.83 -4.57
CA LEU A 13 7.39 11.74 -3.64
C LEU A 13 6.77 10.54 -4.37
N ALA A 14 5.91 10.76 -5.37
CA ALA A 14 5.35 9.71 -6.22
C ALA A 14 6.46 9.00 -7.02
N LEU A 15 7.43 9.74 -7.55
CA LEU A 15 8.59 9.18 -8.25
C LEU A 15 9.47 8.33 -7.30
N ILE A 16 9.76 8.83 -6.10
CA ILE A 16 10.49 8.10 -5.06
C ILE A 16 9.75 6.81 -4.69
N SER A 17 8.42 6.88 -4.56
CA SER A 17 7.57 5.72 -4.28
C SER A 17 7.66 4.67 -5.38
N CYS A 18 7.56 5.10 -6.65
CA CYS A 18 7.69 4.24 -7.82
C CYS A 18 9.04 3.50 -7.83
N LEU A 19 10.16 4.24 -7.67
CA LEU A 19 11.49 3.65 -7.61
C LEU A 19 11.66 2.69 -6.42
N SER A 20 11.08 3.04 -5.27
CA SER A 20 11.11 2.19 -4.07
C SER A 20 10.36 0.87 -4.29
N PHE A 21 9.22 0.90 -4.97
CA PHE A 21 8.49 -0.31 -5.34
C PHE A 21 9.27 -1.19 -6.30
N VAL A 22 9.90 -0.61 -7.33
CA VAL A 22 10.74 -1.36 -8.28
C VAL A 22 11.90 -2.03 -7.54
N PHE A 23 12.59 -1.29 -6.66
CA PHE A 23 13.68 -1.83 -5.84
C PHE A 23 13.22 -2.98 -4.95
N ILE A 24 12.11 -2.81 -4.22
CA ILE A 24 11.55 -3.84 -3.34
C ILE A 24 11.10 -5.06 -4.13
N TYR A 25 10.45 -4.86 -5.28
CA TYR A 25 9.99 -5.95 -6.14
C TYR A 25 11.17 -6.81 -6.65
N TYR A 26 12.27 -6.16 -7.06
CA TYR A 26 13.48 -6.86 -7.51
C TYR A 26 14.22 -7.58 -6.38
N HIS A 27 14.39 -6.95 -5.21
CA HIS A 27 15.23 -7.49 -4.14
C HIS A 27 14.49 -8.35 -3.10
N GLN A 28 13.16 -8.30 -3.07
CA GLN A 28 12.37 -8.95 -2.02
C GLN A 28 11.33 -9.90 -2.62
N ARG A 29 11.47 -11.19 -2.28
CA ARG A 29 10.40 -12.19 -2.46
C ARG A 29 9.28 -11.98 -1.43
N LEU A 30 8.69 -10.78 -1.41
CA LEU A 30 7.65 -10.34 -0.47
C LEU A 30 6.52 -11.37 -0.32
N THR A 31 6.11 -11.94 -1.45
CA THR A 31 4.94 -12.80 -1.49
C THR A 31 5.24 -14.22 -1.04
N SER A 32 6.49 -14.71 -1.08
CA SER A 32 6.75 -16.17 -0.96
C SER A 32 6.30 -16.77 0.38
N ILE A 33 6.29 -15.97 1.44
CA ILE A 33 5.95 -16.38 2.82
C ILE A 33 4.43 -16.57 3.02
N PHE A 34 3.61 -15.97 2.16
CA PHE A 34 2.15 -15.96 2.35
C PHE A 34 1.46 -17.16 1.71
N HIS A 35 0.30 -17.53 2.25
CA HIS A 35 -0.63 -18.43 1.59
C HIS A 35 -1.10 -17.84 0.25
N THR A 36 -1.45 -18.67 -0.73
CA THR A 36 -1.81 -18.26 -2.12
C THR A 36 -2.88 -17.17 -2.16
N ASN A 37 -3.90 -17.25 -1.30
CA ASN A 37 -4.97 -16.26 -1.23
C ASN A 37 -4.47 -14.88 -0.74
N ALA A 38 -3.64 -14.87 0.30
CA ALA A 38 -3.06 -13.63 0.83
C ALA A 38 -2.05 -13.01 -0.15
N LYS A 39 -1.30 -13.85 -0.88
CA LYS A 39 -0.44 -13.41 -1.99
C LYS A 39 -1.24 -12.66 -3.04
N LEU A 40 -2.40 -13.19 -3.41
CA LEU A 40 -3.25 -12.60 -4.44
C LEU A 40 -3.78 -11.24 -3.99
N ILE A 41 -4.32 -11.14 -2.77
CA ILE A 41 -4.81 -9.87 -2.20
C ILE A 41 -3.69 -8.83 -2.17
N LEU A 42 -2.50 -9.19 -1.66
CA LEU A 42 -1.36 -8.27 -1.59
C LEU A 42 -0.90 -7.82 -2.98
N LYS A 43 -0.92 -8.71 -3.98
CA LYS A 43 -0.57 -8.37 -5.37
C LYS A 43 -1.55 -7.38 -5.97
N PHE A 44 -2.86 -7.61 -5.80
CA PHE A 44 -3.88 -6.66 -6.27
C PHE A 44 -3.73 -5.31 -5.59
N HIS A 45 -3.53 -5.30 -4.26
CA HIS A 45 -3.29 -4.08 -3.50
C HIS A 45 -2.10 -3.28 -4.04
N ILE A 46 -0.95 -3.93 -4.20
CA ILE A 46 0.26 -3.28 -4.75
C ILE A 46 0.02 -2.79 -6.18
N ALA A 47 -0.70 -3.55 -7.01
CA ALA A 47 -1.02 -3.14 -8.37
C ALA A 47 -1.89 -1.88 -8.40
N PHE A 48 -2.94 -1.81 -7.58
CA PHE A 48 -3.79 -0.61 -7.47
C PHE A 48 -3.01 0.60 -6.96
N VAL A 49 -2.15 0.42 -5.96
CA VAL A 49 -1.28 1.51 -5.48
C VAL A 49 -0.35 1.99 -6.59
N PHE A 50 0.24 1.07 -7.37
CA PHE A 50 1.11 1.44 -8.49
C PHE A 50 0.36 2.23 -9.56
N ILE A 51 -0.85 1.80 -9.92
CA ILE A 51 -1.74 2.55 -10.83
C ILE A 51 -2.03 3.95 -10.26
N GLY A 52 -2.32 4.07 -8.97
CA GLY A 52 -2.53 5.35 -8.30
C GLY A 52 -1.31 6.27 -8.34
N ILE A 53 -0.10 5.74 -8.14
CA ILE A 53 1.16 6.48 -8.26
C ILE A 53 1.34 7.00 -9.69
N CYS A 54 1.13 6.15 -10.70
CA CYS A 54 1.18 6.56 -12.10
C CYS A 54 0.14 7.64 -12.41
N GLY A 55 -1.07 7.51 -11.88
CA GLY A 55 -2.13 8.52 -12.00
C GLY A 55 -1.68 9.89 -11.52
N ILE A 56 -1.04 9.98 -10.34
CA ILE A 56 -0.48 11.24 -9.82
C ILE A 56 0.63 11.77 -10.72
N LEU A 57 1.58 10.93 -11.13
CA LEU A 57 2.68 11.37 -12.00
C LEU A 57 2.20 11.94 -13.33
N PHE A 58 1.17 11.34 -13.93
CA PHE A 58 0.59 11.85 -15.16
C PHE A 58 -0.25 13.10 -14.90
N ALA A 59 -1.18 13.07 -13.95
CA ALA A 59 -2.08 14.20 -13.68
C ALA A 59 -1.31 15.44 -13.18
N ASP A 60 -0.60 15.30 -12.06
CA ASP A 60 0.11 16.41 -11.44
C ASP A 60 1.37 16.77 -12.24
N GLY A 61 2.06 15.80 -12.83
CA GLY A 61 3.25 16.06 -13.64
C GLY A 61 2.95 16.85 -14.91
N ILE A 62 1.84 16.57 -15.59
CA ILE A 62 1.39 17.38 -16.74
C ILE A 62 1.06 18.80 -16.30
N ASP A 63 0.39 18.98 -15.17
CA ASP A 63 0.07 20.31 -14.66
C ASP A 63 1.32 21.08 -14.23
N VAL A 64 2.31 20.43 -13.59
CA VAL A 64 3.61 21.05 -13.29
C VAL A 64 4.32 21.48 -14.57
N LEU A 65 4.41 20.60 -15.57
CA LEU A 65 5.01 20.92 -16.88
C LEU A 65 4.31 22.12 -17.54
N ARG A 66 2.97 22.14 -17.48
CA ARG A 66 2.13 23.22 -18.01
C ARG A 66 2.41 24.56 -17.35
N PHE A 67 2.42 24.59 -16.01
CA PHE A 67 2.57 25.83 -15.26
C PHE A 67 4.01 26.34 -15.16
N THR A 68 5.01 25.49 -15.45
CA THR A 68 6.44 25.86 -15.41
C THR A 68 7.04 25.96 -16.80
N VAL A 69 7.38 24.83 -17.42
CA VAL A 69 8.17 24.71 -18.64
C VAL A 69 7.42 25.30 -19.83
N ILE A 70 6.16 24.91 -20.03
CA ILE A 70 5.35 25.40 -21.16
C ILE A 70 5.14 26.91 -21.04
N LYS A 71 4.79 27.40 -19.85
CA LYS A 71 4.64 28.84 -19.60
C LYS A 71 5.94 29.62 -19.83
N TRP A 72 7.09 29.03 -19.47
CA TRP A 72 8.41 29.66 -19.63
C TRP A 72 8.87 29.71 -21.08
N ILE A 73 8.66 28.63 -21.85
CA ILE A 73 9.03 28.53 -23.26
C ILE A 73 8.11 29.42 -24.13
N ASN A 74 6.82 29.52 -23.81
CA ASN A 74 5.86 30.33 -24.58
C ASN A 74 5.84 31.80 -24.15
N LYS A 75 6.97 32.49 -24.28
CA LYS A 75 6.91 33.95 -24.37
C LYS A 75 6.12 34.38 -25.63
N ASP A 76 6.14 33.56 -26.70
CA ASP A 76 5.35 33.73 -27.91
C ASP A 76 4.14 32.78 -27.94
N LYS A 77 2.93 33.36 -27.82
CA LYS A 77 1.68 32.71 -27.39
C LYS A 77 1.01 31.73 -28.36
N LEU A 78 1.61 31.38 -29.51
CA LEU A 78 0.85 30.79 -30.62
C LEU A 78 1.06 29.28 -30.85
N ILE A 79 2.25 28.71 -30.59
CA ILE A 79 2.59 27.37 -31.08
C ILE A 79 2.33 26.26 -30.06
N ALA A 80 2.60 26.46 -28.77
CA ALA A 80 2.32 25.42 -27.77
C ALA A 80 0.85 25.37 -27.34
N THR A 81 0.10 26.46 -27.56
CA THR A 81 -1.36 26.43 -27.48
C THR A 81 -1.85 25.37 -28.45
N THR A 82 -1.35 25.33 -29.69
CA THR A 82 -1.79 24.40 -30.73
C THR A 82 -1.49 22.92 -30.42
N ILE A 83 -0.27 22.59 -30.00
CA ILE A 83 0.13 21.19 -29.71
C ILE A 83 -0.48 20.71 -28.39
N GLY A 84 -0.53 21.57 -27.37
CA GLY A 84 -1.28 21.30 -26.15
C GLY A 84 -2.79 21.22 -26.40
N THR A 85 -3.32 21.97 -27.38
CA THR A 85 -4.75 21.97 -27.71
C THR A 85 -5.22 20.69 -28.39
N VAL A 86 -4.41 19.98 -29.17
CA VAL A 86 -4.87 18.78 -29.89
C VAL A 86 -5.20 17.62 -28.94
N VAL A 87 -4.45 17.47 -27.85
CA VAL A 87 -4.78 16.51 -26.77
C VAL A 87 -5.94 17.02 -25.89
N ARG A 88 -6.11 18.35 -25.81
CA ARG A 88 -7.12 19.07 -25.04
C ARG A 88 -8.50 19.18 -25.72
N THR A 89 -8.59 19.29 -27.05
CA THR A 89 -9.83 19.57 -27.81
C THR A 89 -10.80 18.40 -27.84
N ILE A 90 -10.35 17.19 -27.50
CA ILE A 90 -11.26 16.04 -27.44
C ILE A 90 -12.11 16.08 -26.15
N LEU A 91 -11.69 16.74 -25.05
CA LEU A 91 -12.32 16.51 -23.74
C LEU A 91 -12.54 17.71 -22.79
N ALA A 92 -12.03 18.93 -23.01
CA ALA A 92 -12.10 19.98 -21.97
C ALA A 92 -12.40 21.42 -22.45
N ASP A 93 -13.16 22.16 -21.64
CA ASP A 93 -13.49 23.60 -21.80
C ASP A 93 -12.43 24.46 -21.08
N PHE A 94 -11.71 25.28 -21.84
CA PHE A 94 -10.58 26.10 -21.37
C PHE A 94 -10.91 27.58 -21.17
N SER A 95 -12.19 27.97 -21.21
CA SER A 95 -12.59 29.35 -20.87
C SER A 95 -12.23 29.74 -19.43
N LYS A 96 -11.91 28.76 -18.57
CA LYS A 96 -11.56 28.95 -17.16
C LYS A 96 -10.23 28.26 -16.82
N PRO A 97 -9.38 28.84 -15.95
CA PRO A 97 -8.20 28.17 -15.44
C PRO A 97 -8.60 27.07 -14.46
N THR A 98 -8.98 25.91 -15.00
CA THR A 98 -9.20 24.68 -14.24
C THR A 98 -7.90 23.84 -14.22
N PRO A 99 -7.47 23.31 -13.07
CA PRO A 99 -6.54 22.18 -13.04
C PRO A 99 -7.16 21.00 -13.80
N LEU A 100 -6.33 20.10 -14.35
CA LEU A 100 -6.81 18.98 -15.17
C LEU A 100 -7.80 18.08 -14.42
N VAL A 101 -7.66 18.06 -13.08
CA VAL A 101 -8.48 17.30 -12.13
C VAL A 101 -9.83 17.96 -11.85
N MET A 102 -10.05 19.22 -12.23
CA MET A 102 -11.34 19.87 -12.02
C MET A 102 -12.28 19.67 -13.18
N ILE A 103 -13.25 18.86 -12.86
CA ILE A 103 -14.27 18.35 -13.73
C ILE A 103 -15.39 19.40 -13.87
N THR A 104 -15.70 19.81 -15.11
CA THR A 104 -16.68 20.86 -15.41
C THR A 104 -18.13 20.35 -15.30
N GLY A 105 -19.00 21.13 -14.64
CA GLY A 105 -20.46 20.97 -14.73
C GLY A 105 -21.01 19.57 -14.42
N THR A 106 -21.37 18.82 -15.47
CA THR A 106 -22.06 17.51 -15.37
C THR A 106 -21.20 16.43 -14.74
N SER A 107 -19.91 16.46 -14.98
CA SER A 107 -18.99 15.41 -14.54
C SER A 107 -18.61 15.60 -13.06
N TYR A 108 -18.85 16.77 -12.46
CA TYR A 108 -18.70 16.99 -11.02
C TYR A 108 -19.61 16.05 -10.21
N LYS A 109 -20.89 15.92 -10.62
CA LYS A 109 -21.84 15.01 -9.95
C LYS A 109 -21.36 13.56 -10.02
N PHE A 110 -20.86 13.14 -11.18
CA PHE A 110 -20.30 11.81 -11.37
C PHE A 110 -19.08 11.58 -10.46
N ASN A 111 -18.13 12.52 -10.42
CA ASN A 111 -16.96 12.43 -9.55
C ASN A 111 -17.32 12.40 -8.06
N MET A 112 -18.33 13.17 -7.63
CA MET A 112 -18.81 13.10 -6.25
C MET A 112 -19.42 11.73 -5.91
N ILE A 113 -20.15 11.12 -6.85
CA ILE A 113 -20.68 9.75 -6.67
C ILE A 113 -19.52 8.75 -6.58
N GLU A 114 -18.53 8.85 -7.47
CA GLU A 114 -17.33 8.02 -7.46
C GLU A 114 -16.57 8.13 -6.14
N ILE A 115 -16.27 9.35 -5.67
CA ILE A 115 -15.59 9.60 -4.40
C ILE A 115 -16.37 9.01 -3.22
N ASN A 116 -17.69 9.20 -3.18
CA ASN A 116 -18.52 8.65 -2.10
C ASN A 116 -18.57 7.11 -2.13
N LEU A 117 -18.62 6.51 -3.32
CA LEU A 117 -18.58 5.07 -3.49
C LEU A 117 -17.22 4.50 -3.06
N CYS A 118 -16.12 5.12 -3.47
CA CYS A 118 -14.78 4.78 -3.02
C CYS A 118 -14.66 4.90 -1.49
N ALA A 119 -15.15 5.99 -0.90
CA ALA A 119 -15.16 6.17 0.56
C ALA A 119 -15.94 5.06 1.27
N GLY A 120 -17.11 4.69 0.75
CA GLY A 120 -17.92 3.59 1.28
C GLY A 120 -17.20 2.24 1.21
N LEU A 121 -16.54 1.95 0.09
CA LEU A 121 -15.73 0.74 -0.10
C LEU A 121 -14.53 0.69 0.84
N GLU A 122 -13.85 1.82 1.07
CA GLU A 122 -12.72 1.90 1.99
C GLU A 122 -13.14 1.62 3.44
N ILE A 123 -14.25 2.23 3.90
CA ILE A 123 -14.80 1.93 5.23
C ILE A 123 -15.17 0.44 5.33
N TYR A 124 -15.83 -0.11 4.30
CA TYR A 124 -16.20 -1.51 4.27
C TYR A 124 -14.97 -2.44 4.34
N ASN A 125 -13.92 -2.16 3.56
CA ASN A 125 -12.67 -2.92 3.57
C ASN A 125 -12.00 -2.85 4.94
N PHE A 126 -11.88 -1.65 5.51
CA PHE A 126 -11.31 -1.44 6.84
C PHE A 126 -12.05 -2.24 7.91
N LEU A 127 -13.39 -2.15 7.94
CA LEU A 127 -14.22 -2.90 8.90
C LEU A 127 -14.07 -4.42 8.70
N THR A 128 -14.07 -4.88 7.45
CA THR A 128 -13.90 -6.29 7.12
C THR A 128 -12.55 -6.82 7.63
N PHE A 129 -11.45 -6.13 7.33
CA PHE A 129 -10.13 -6.53 7.82
C PHE A 129 -9.98 -6.39 9.33
N CYS A 130 -10.61 -5.39 9.96
CA CYS A 130 -10.67 -5.25 11.41
C CYS A 130 -11.35 -6.46 12.06
N VAL A 131 -12.53 -6.85 11.58
CA VAL A 131 -13.26 -8.02 12.08
C VAL A 131 -12.45 -9.30 11.87
N LEU A 132 -11.87 -9.50 10.68
CA LEU A 132 -11.02 -10.66 10.40
C LEU A 132 -9.80 -10.71 11.33
N TYR A 133 -9.14 -9.57 11.56
CA TYR A 133 -8.02 -9.46 12.49
C TYR A 133 -8.42 -9.81 13.92
N LEU A 134 -9.53 -9.27 14.42
CA LEU A 134 -10.05 -9.54 15.77
C LEU A 134 -10.47 -11.01 15.95
N VAL A 135 -11.12 -11.60 14.94
CA VAL A 135 -11.50 -13.02 14.94
C VAL A 135 -10.26 -13.91 14.98
N ASN A 136 -9.26 -13.63 14.13
CA ASN A 136 -8.01 -14.39 14.11
C ASN A 136 -7.24 -14.25 15.43
N LEU A 137 -7.20 -13.04 16.01
CA LEU A 137 -6.57 -12.79 17.31
C LEU A 137 -7.26 -13.57 18.43
N ARG A 138 -8.60 -13.57 18.46
CA ARG A 138 -9.38 -14.34 19.44
C ARG A 138 -9.15 -15.84 19.29
N ARG A 139 -9.16 -16.36 18.05
CA ARG A 139 -8.91 -17.78 17.78
C ARG A 139 -7.49 -18.19 18.14
N GLN A 140 -6.50 -17.34 17.88
CA GLN A 140 -5.10 -17.62 18.19
C GLN A 140 -4.89 -17.82 19.69
N ARG A 141 -5.56 -17.02 20.53
CA ARG A 141 -5.54 -17.19 21.99
C ARG A 141 -6.11 -18.54 22.44
N LYS A 142 -7.13 -19.06 21.73
CA LYS A 142 -7.77 -20.35 22.04
C LYS A 142 -6.99 -21.57 21.54
N ILE A 143 -6.12 -21.42 20.54
CA ILE A 143 -5.35 -22.52 19.94
C ILE A 143 -4.30 -23.13 20.88
N ALA A 144 -3.96 -22.45 21.98
CA ALA A 144 -3.11 -23.01 23.03
C ALA A 144 -3.70 -24.30 23.64
N LEU A 145 -5.01 -24.55 23.47
CA LEU A 145 -5.66 -25.78 23.89
C LEU A 145 -5.31 -26.95 22.95
N ILE A 146 -5.01 -28.12 23.55
CA ILE A 146 -4.47 -29.31 22.86
C ILE A 146 -5.44 -29.90 21.80
N GLN A 147 -6.73 -29.59 21.88
CA GLN A 147 -7.79 -30.26 21.13
C GLN A 147 -7.83 -30.02 19.61
N TYR A 148 -7.10 -29.05 19.06
CA TYR A 148 -7.18 -28.74 17.62
C TYR A 148 -6.19 -29.55 16.78
N PRO A 149 -6.58 -30.05 15.59
CA PRO A 149 -5.67 -30.74 14.69
C PRO A 149 -4.56 -29.80 14.20
N LEU A 150 -3.37 -30.36 13.95
CA LEU A 150 -2.17 -29.62 13.49
C LEU A 150 -2.46 -28.78 12.23
N THR A 151 -3.24 -29.31 11.28
CA THR A 151 -3.63 -28.61 10.06
C THR A 151 -4.39 -27.31 10.35
N TYR A 152 -5.32 -27.34 11.32
CA TYR A 152 -6.07 -26.15 11.71
C TYR A 152 -5.16 -25.10 12.38
N LYS A 153 -4.22 -25.54 13.21
CA LYS A 153 -3.23 -24.66 13.85
C LYS A 153 -2.36 -23.95 12.82
N TYR A 154 -1.93 -24.68 11.79
CA TYR A 154 -1.14 -24.13 10.69
C TYR A 154 -1.94 -23.09 9.89
N GLN A 155 -3.15 -23.45 9.45
CA GLN A 155 -4.03 -22.54 8.70
C GLN A 155 -4.36 -21.27 9.47
N LEU A 156 -4.67 -21.38 10.77
CA LEU A 156 -4.95 -20.19 11.58
C LEU A 156 -3.71 -19.29 11.70
N ARG A 157 -2.53 -19.88 11.89
CA ARG A 157 -1.27 -19.12 11.96
C ARG A 157 -1.00 -18.38 10.66
N GLU A 158 -1.20 -19.02 9.51
CA GLU A 158 -1.06 -18.36 8.21
C GLU A 158 -2.05 -17.21 8.04
N ASN A 159 -3.33 -17.44 8.36
CA ASN A 159 -4.36 -16.40 8.29
C ASN A 159 -4.07 -15.23 9.21
N PHE A 160 -3.57 -15.48 10.42
CA PHE A 160 -3.16 -14.44 11.35
C PHE A 160 -1.95 -13.64 10.83
N LEU A 161 -0.95 -14.31 10.24
CA LEU A 161 0.21 -13.62 9.66
C LEU A 161 -0.15 -12.77 8.44
N ALA A 162 -1.10 -13.23 7.63
CA ALA A 162 -1.65 -12.48 6.51
C ALA A 162 -2.46 -11.27 6.98
N THR A 163 -3.42 -11.47 7.89
CA THR A 163 -4.28 -10.38 8.39
C THR A 163 -3.50 -9.35 9.22
N SER A 164 -2.50 -9.77 9.99
CA SER A 164 -1.59 -8.83 10.69
C SER A 164 -0.66 -8.06 9.74
N LEU A 165 -0.55 -8.44 8.45
CA LEU A 165 0.03 -7.59 7.41
C LEU A 165 -0.98 -6.63 6.83
N ILE A 166 -2.08 -7.18 6.32
CA ILE A 166 -3.00 -6.43 5.46
C ILE A 166 -3.72 -5.37 6.29
N PHE A 167 -4.12 -5.69 7.53
CA PHE A 167 -4.87 -4.75 8.36
C PHE A 167 -4.13 -3.43 8.66
N PRO A 168 -2.86 -3.41 9.12
CA PRO A 168 -2.12 -2.16 9.28
C PRO A 168 -1.95 -1.37 7.98
N LEU A 169 -1.80 -2.05 6.84
CA LEU A 169 -1.70 -1.39 5.53
C LEU A 169 -3.02 -0.71 5.15
N GLU A 170 -4.14 -1.39 5.41
CA GLU A 170 -5.48 -0.86 5.14
C GLU A 170 -5.85 0.26 6.11
N LEU A 171 -5.47 0.13 7.37
CA LEU A 171 -5.61 1.20 8.36
C LEU A 171 -4.83 2.43 7.92
N LEU A 172 -3.59 2.27 7.47
CA LEU A 172 -2.78 3.40 7.00
C LEU A 172 -3.40 4.02 5.75
N HIS A 173 -3.87 3.21 4.80
CA HIS A 173 -4.58 3.68 3.60
C HIS A 173 -5.80 4.51 4.01
N CYS A 174 -6.67 3.95 4.84
CA CYS A 174 -7.86 4.59 5.36
C CYS A 174 -7.53 5.91 6.08
N VAL A 175 -6.52 5.94 6.96
CA VAL A 175 -6.13 7.16 7.69
C VAL A 175 -5.65 8.26 6.74
N THR A 176 -4.94 7.91 5.66
CA THR A 176 -4.44 8.89 4.69
C THR A 176 -5.48 9.34 3.67
N TYR A 177 -6.40 8.44 3.27
CA TYR A 177 -7.35 8.68 2.19
C TYR A 177 -8.70 9.20 2.70
N PHE A 178 -9.16 8.73 3.86
CA PHE A 178 -10.47 9.09 4.43
C PHE A 178 -10.65 10.58 4.70
N PRO A 179 -9.65 11.33 5.22
CA PRO A 179 -9.79 12.77 5.39
C PRO A 179 -10.11 13.47 4.07
N ILE A 180 -9.50 13.02 2.96
CA ILE A 180 -9.71 13.60 1.63
C ILE A 180 -11.13 13.34 1.15
N THR A 181 -11.59 12.10 1.25
CA THR A 181 -12.92 11.72 0.76
C THR A 181 -14.05 12.36 1.55
N VAL A 182 -13.84 12.66 2.84
CA VAL A 182 -14.81 13.38 3.67
C VAL A 182 -14.72 14.89 3.46
N LEU A 183 -13.51 15.45 3.38
CA LEU A 183 -13.33 16.90 3.25
C LEU A 183 -13.72 17.40 1.86
N ILE A 184 -13.50 16.64 0.79
CA ILE A 184 -13.81 17.10 -0.58
C ILE A 184 -15.29 17.47 -0.74
N PRO A 185 -16.28 16.61 -0.41
CA PRO A 185 -17.69 16.96 -0.52
C PRO A 185 -18.07 18.16 0.36
N PHE A 186 -17.49 18.27 1.56
CA PHE A 186 -17.75 19.39 2.46
C PHE A 186 -17.26 20.71 1.87
N VAL A 187 -16.02 20.74 1.38
CA VAL A 187 -15.40 21.89 0.72
C VAL A 187 -16.15 22.27 -0.55
N ALA A 188 -16.57 21.29 -1.33
CA ALA A 188 -17.23 21.53 -2.59
C ALA A 188 -18.60 22.21 -2.45
N ASN A 189 -19.27 22.00 -1.31
CA ASN A 189 -20.53 22.66 -0.95
C ASN A 189 -20.36 24.09 -0.43
N GLN A 190 -19.15 24.52 -0.08
CA GLN A 190 -18.92 25.89 0.37
C GLN A 190 -18.84 26.87 -0.80
N ASN A 191 -19.25 28.12 -0.59
CA ASN A 191 -19.18 29.21 -1.58
C ASN A 191 -17.75 29.75 -1.80
N LEU A 192 -16.76 28.86 -1.81
CA LEU A 192 -15.36 29.18 -2.09
C LEU A 192 -15.16 29.42 -3.58
N THR A 193 -14.24 30.34 -3.89
CA THR A 193 -13.80 30.55 -5.26
C THR A 193 -13.15 29.28 -5.83
N GLN A 194 -13.18 29.13 -7.15
CA GLN A 194 -12.62 27.96 -7.83
C GLN A 194 -11.13 27.75 -7.50
N MET A 195 -10.37 28.84 -7.33
CA MET A 195 -8.96 28.81 -6.97
C MET A 195 -8.74 28.31 -5.53
N GLU A 196 -9.54 28.79 -4.56
CA GLU A 196 -9.46 28.35 -3.16
C GLU A 196 -9.75 26.85 -3.02
N ARG A 197 -10.78 26.35 -3.72
CA ARG A 197 -11.10 24.91 -3.75
C ARG A 197 -9.93 24.09 -4.26
N THR A 198 -9.29 24.55 -5.34
CA THR A 198 -8.12 23.88 -5.92
C THR A 198 -6.97 23.80 -4.91
N VAL A 199 -6.61 24.93 -4.31
CA VAL A 199 -5.53 24.99 -3.33
C VAL A 199 -5.85 24.08 -2.14
N LEU A 200 -7.10 24.09 -1.67
CA LEU A 200 -7.53 23.25 -0.57
C LEU A 200 -7.43 21.76 -0.91
N TYR A 201 -7.93 21.32 -2.07
CA TYR A 201 -7.79 19.93 -2.52
C TYR A 201 -6.32 19.50 -2.62
N THR A 202 -5.47 20.35 -3.19
CA THR A 202 -4.05 20.03 -3.34
C THR A 202 -3.35 19.89 -1.98
N VAL A 203 -3.70 20.70 -0.98
CA VAL A 203 -3.11 20.67 0.36
C VAL A 203 -3.68 19.55 1.24
N THR A 204 -4.95 19.21 1.07
CA THR A 204 -5.61 18.15 1.84
C THR A 204 -5.24 16.75 1.36
N ASP A 205 -4.81 16.62 0.10
CA ASP A 205 -4.46 15.32 -0.46
C ASP A 205 -3.09 14.80 0.03
N TRP A 206 -3.18 13.93 1.03
CA TRP A 206 -2.06 13.28 1.73
C TRP A 206 -1.81 11.84 1.27
N ILE A 207 -2.47 11.36 0.20
CA ILE A 207 -2.30 9.98 -0.29
C ILE A 207 -0.85 9.67 -0.68
N VAL A 208 -0.10 10.70 -1.05
CA VAL A 208 1.31 10.56 -1.42
C VAL A 208 2.18 10.11 -0.23
N ILE A 209 1.78 10.45 1.01
CA ILE A 209 2.45 9.95 2.21
C ILE A 209 2.30 8.43 2.29
N TYR A 210 1.12 7.90 1.98
CA TYR A 210 0.87 6.47 1.92
C TYR A 210 1.74 5.77 0.88
N TYR A 211 1.86 6.35 -0.32
CA TYR A 211 2.68 5.79 -1.40
C TYR A 211 4.14 5.65 -1.03
N VAL A 212 4.68 6.56 -0.20
CA VAL A 212 6.05 6.47 0.32
C VAL A 212 6.14 5.52 1.51
N ALA A 213 5.17 5.58 2.42
CA ALA A 213 5.17 4.78 3.64
C ALA A 213 5.01 3.28 3.36
N LEU A 214 4.16 2.90 2.40
CA LEU A 214 3.90 1.50 2.05
C LEU A 214 5.17 0.71 1.66
N PRO A 215 5.98 1.13 0.67
CA PRO A 215 7.22 0.42 0.33
C PRO A 215 8.20 0.40 1.53
N LEU A 216 8.33 1.48 2.29
CA LEU A 216 9.20 1.51 3.47
C LEU A 216 8.76 0.48 4.54
N LEU A 217 7.45 0.36 4.79
CA LEU A 217 6.89 -0.61 5.72
C LEU A 217 7.10 -2.05 5.24
N LEU A 218 6.91 -2.31 3.95
CA LEU A 218 7.17 -3.62 3.33
C LEU A 218 8.66 -3.98 3.43
N TRP A 219 9.54 -3.01 3.17
CA TRP A 219 10.99 -3.18 3.29
C TRP A 219 11.41 -3.48 4.72
N TRP A 220 10.95 -2.67 5.68
CA TRP A 220 11.23 -2.83 7.11
C TRP A 220 10.78 -4.20 7.63
N ARG A 221 9.53 -4.58 7.34
CA ARG A 221 8.98 -5.88 7.77
C ARG A 221 9.80 -7.04 7.24
N ASN A 222 10.20 -6.99 5.97
CA ASN A 222 11.06 -8.02 5.39
C ASN A 222 12.44 -8.05 6.05
N GLY A 223 12.99 -6.89 6.40
CA GLY A 223 14.22 -6.81 7.19
C GLY A 223 14.09 -7.50 8.54
N VAL A 224 12.99 -7.27 9.27
CA VAL A 224 12.71 -7.93 10.56
C VAL A 224 12.59 -9.44 10.38
N ASN A 225 11.84 -9.91 9.38
CA ASN A 225 11.69 -11.34 9.10
C ASN A 225 13.03 -12.01 8.74
N ARG A 226 13.86 -11.36 7.90
CA ARG A 226 15.20 -11.88 7.56
C ARG A 226 16.08 -12.00 8.81
N LYS A 227 16.04 -11.01 9.71
CA LYS A 227 16.77 -11.07 10.99
C LYS A 227 16.26 -12.20 11.89
N ALA A 228 14.93 -12.40 11.97
CA ALA A 228 14.35 -13.49 12.75
C ALA A 228 14.75 -14.86 12.19
N VAL A 229 14.68 -15.05 10.86
CA VAL A 229 15.14 -16.28 10.20
C VAL A 229 16.64 -16.48 10.41
N ARG A 230 17.46 -15.44 10.26
CA ARG A 230 18.90 -15.53 10.51
C ARG A 230 19.19 -15.95 11.95
N ARG A 231 18.54 -15.34 12.95
CA ARG A 231 18.67 -15.75 14.36
C ARG A 231 18.25 -17.19 14.60
N LEU A 232 17.19 -17.66 13.93
CA LEU A 232 16.78 -19.06 14.03
C LEU A 232 17.83 -19.98 13.40
N VAL A 233 18.41 -19.62 12.26
CA VAL A 233 19.52 -20.36 11.64
C VAL A 233 20.73 -20.35 12.56
N ASP A 234 21.15 -19.19 13.07
CA ASP A 234 22.31 -19.05 13.94
C ASP A 234 22.12 -19.83 15.25
N ASN A 235 20.93 -19.80 15.84
CA ASN A 235 20.60 -20.62 17.02
C ASN A 235 20.45 -22.11 16.68
N ASN A 236 19.98 -22.44 15.47
CA ASN A 236 19.94 -23.79 14.94
C ASN A 236 21.28 -24.25 14.36
N LEU A 237 22.35 -23.46 14.36
CA LEU A 237 23.71 -23.98 14.13
C LEU A 237 24.12 -24.92 15.26
N ILE A 238 23.47 -24.83 16.43
CA ILE A 238 23.44 -25.91 17.42
C ILE A 238 22.89 -27.18 16.76
N GLY A 239 21.78 -27.07 16.06
CA GLY A 239 21.19 -28.13 15.23
C GLY A 239 22.03 -28.54 14.02
N GLU A 240 22.89 -27.71 13.42
CA GLU A 240 23.81 -28.11 12.34
C GLU A 240 25.00 -28.90 12.89
N LYS A 241 25.51 -28.50 14.07
CA LYS A 241 26.45 -29.29 14.87
C LYS A 241 25.85 -30.66 15.25
N TYR A 242 24.57 -30.69 15.65
CA TYR A 242 23.83 -31.94 15.89
C TYR A 242 23.33 -32.63 14.61
N ALA A 243 23.27 -31.96 13.46
CA ALA A 243 22.85 -32.55 12.19
C ALA A 243 23.99 -33.35 11.57
N ILE A 244 25.23 -32.90 11.76
CA ILE A 244 26.42 -33.72 11.49
C ILE A 244 26.39 -34.98 12.38
N GLU A 245 26.09 -34.84 13.67
CA GLU A 245 25.96 -36.00 14.59
C GLU A 245 24.75 -36.91 14.28
N ARG A 246 23.63 -36.37 13.76
CA ARG A 246 22.48 -37.14 13.24
C ARG A 246 22.80 -37.84 11.92
N ARG A 247 23.59 -37.21 11.04
CA ARG A 247 24.05 -37.79 9.78
C ARG A 247 24.96 -38.99 10.03
N ASP A 248 25.74 -38.95 11.11
CA ASP A 248 26.52 -40.08 11.61
C ASP A 248 25.69 -41.16 12.32
N GLY A 249 24.36 -40.97 12.43
CA GLY A 249 23.41 -41.99 12.87
C GLY A 249 23.48 -42.37 14.35
N ARG A 250 24.22 -41.64 15.19
CA ARG A 250 24.49 -42.05 16.59
C ARG A 250 23.58 -41.44 17.65
N VAL A 251 22.89 -40.32 17.39
CA VAL A 251 22.36 -39.51 18.51
C VAL A 251 20.85 -39.58 18.70
N GLU A 252 20.04 -39.83 17.65
CA GLU A 252 18.58 -39.86 17.83
C GLU A 252 18.05 -41.23 18.25
N THR A 253 18.47 -42.31 17.61
CA THR A 253 18.04 -43.66 18.00
C THR A 253 18.41 -43.97 19.43
N ASP A 254 19.65 -43.69 19.83
CA ASP A 254 20.14 -44.06 21.17
C ASP A 254 19.42 -43.28 22.26
N LYS A 255 19.11 -42.00 22.04
CA LYS A 255 18.39 -41.16 23.03
C LYS A 255 16.90 -41.50 23.14
N TYR A 256 16.23 -41.82 22.01
CA TYR A 256 14.86 -42.32 22.04
C TYR A 256 14.78 -43.72 22.67
N PHE A 257 15.77 -44.59 22.42
CA PHE A 257 15.86 -45.91 23.06
C PHE A 257 16.21 -45.81 24.55
N GLU A 258 17.02 -44.85 24.97
CA GLU A 258 17.29 -44.58 26.39
C GLU A 258 16.03 -44.11 27.12
N MET A 259 15.33 -43.12 26.56
CA MET A 259 14.06 -42.66 27.13
C MET A 259 13.02 -43.78 27.17
N PHE A 260 12.95 -44.63 26.15
CA PHE A 260 12.05 -45.77 26.13
C PHE A 260 12.42 -46.83 27.18
N LYS A 261 13.72 -47.13 27.35
CA LYS A 261 14.19 -48.04 28.41
C LYS A 261 13.88 -47.51 29.81
N GLN A 262 14.01 -46.20 30.04
CA GLN A 262 13.65 -45.57 31.32
C GLN A 262 12.14 -45.59 31.61
N MET A 263 11.29 -45.74 30.60
CA MET A 263 9.84 -45.86 30.79
C MET A 263 9.37 -47.30 31.04
N VAL A 264 10.18 -48.30 30.66
CA VAL A 264 9.85 -49.72 30.76
C VAL A 264 10.49 -50.38 31.99
N ALA A 265 11.60 -49.84 32.51
CA ALA A 265 12.22 -50.24 33.77
C ALA A 265 11.52 -49.57 34.97
#